data_AF-A0A6C2U5H7-F1
#
_entry.id   AF-A0A6C2U5H7-F1
#
_cell.length_a   1.000
_cell.length_b   1.000
_cell.length_c   1.000
_cell.angle_alpha   90.00
_cell.angle_beta   90.00
_cell.angle_gamma   90.00
#
_symmetry.space_group_name_H-M   'P 1'
#
loop_
_entity.id
_entity.type
_entity.pdbx_description
1 polymer ?
#
loop_
_entity_poly.entity_id
_entity_poly.type
_entity_poly.pdbx_seq_one_letter_code
_entity_poly.pdbx_strand_id
1 'polypeptide(L)'
;MNTLQADRVVKAIVDGEDEYATIAELSGVEPQELVAQSETIDRAIQLMRGFYKYGHENMKPAGLPPPRNPYFDMEKGIDEQCPEYFAFEAVQRNGMDRERCIWTCGQFGLDSATAETALDNVIIPWRGANGWKTYARRNASGHLVLQDKPPVKLKRHLEKLIQSLV
;
A
#
# COMPACT_ATOMS: atom_id res chain seq x y z
N MET A 1 18.24 -1.21 -11.73
CA MET A 1 16.82 -1.04 -11.35
C MET A 1 16.14 0.10 -12.12
N ASN A 2 14.94 -0.12 -12.67
CA ASN A 2 14.14 0.91 -13.33
C ASN A 2 13.17 1.62 -12.36
N THR A 3 12.49 2.69 -12.79
CA THR A 3 11.56 3.47 -11.95
C THR A 3 10.45 2.63 -11.32
N LEU A 4 9.85 1.70 -12.08
CA LEU A 4 8.77 0.85 -11.57
C LEU A 4 9.26 -0.10 -10.47
N GLN A 5 10.44 -0.69 -10.67
CA GLN A 5 11.08 -1.55 -9.68
C GLN A 5 11.46 -0.75 -8.43
N ALA A 6 12.04 0.45 -8.59
CA ALA A 6 12.38 1.34 -7.47
C ALA A 6 11.14 1.74 -6.66
N ASP A 7 10.02 2.04 -7.33
CA ASP A 7 8.74 2.30 -6.68
C ASP A 7 8.27 1.09 -5.86
N ARG A 8 8.38 -0.13 -6.40
CA ARG A 8 7.99 -1.35 -5.68
C ARG A 8 8.93 -1.66 -4.50
N VAL A 9 10.23 -1.40 -4.62
CA VAL A 9 11.18 -1.52 -3.50
C VAL A 9 10.77 -0.58 -2.36
N VAL A 10 10.55 0.70 -2.68
CA VAL A 10 10.13 1.68 -1.68
C VAL A 10 8.78 1.31 -1.08
N LYS A 11 7.88 0.73 -1.86
CA LYS A 11 6.61 0.21 -1.33
C LYS A 11 6.80 -0.91 -0.32
N ALA A 12 7.59 -1.93 -0.63
CA ALA A 12 7.84 -3.04 0.31
C ALA A 12 8.39 -2.49 1.65
N ILE A 13 9.32 -1.55 1.59
CA ILE A 13 9.87 -0.88 2.77
C ILE A 13 8.80 -0.07 3.53
N VAL A 14 7.92 0.63 2.80
CA VAL A 14 6.80 1.35 3.40
C VAL A 14 5.83 0.39 4.08
N ASP A 15 5.61 -0.82 3.56
CA ASP A 15 4.80 -1.85 4.20
C ASP A 15 5.41 -2.45 5.45
N GLY A 16 6.66 -2.10 5.74
CA GLY A 16 7.38 -2.58 6.91
C GLY A 16 8.22 -3.82 6.62
N GLU A 17 8.36 -4.23 5.36
CA GLU A 17 9.32 -5.26 4.97
C GLU A 17 10.74 -4.74 5.14
N ASP A 18 11.55 -5.51 5.86
CA ASP A 18 12.95 -5.20 6.12
C ASP A 18 13.90 -6.34 5.72
N GLU A 19 13.34 -7.46 5.25
CA GLU A 19 14.07 -8.59 4.68
C GLU A 19 14.30 -8.38 3.18
N TYR A 20 15.56 -8.34 2.76
CA TYR A 20 15.94 -8.10 1.36
C TYR A 20 15.37 -9.14 0.39
N ALA A 21 15.21 -10.40 0.83
CA ALA A 21 14.62 -11.45 0.02
C ALA A 21 13.14 -11.15 -0.31
N THR A 22 12.37 -10.74 0.69
CA THR A 22 10.96 -10.36 0.53
C THR A 22 10.82 -9.08 -0.30
N ILE A 23 11.68 -8.10 -0.07
CA ILE A 23 11.71 -6.85 -0.87
C ILE A 23 12.04 -7.18 -2.34
N ALA A 24 12.99 -8.07 -2.62
CA ALA A 24 13.34 -8.51 -3.97
C ALA A 24 12.15 -9.18 -4.68
N GLU A 25 11.48 -10.10 -4.00
CA GLU A 25 10.30 -10.80 -4.52
C GLU A 25 9.18 -9.81 -4.87
N LEU A 26 8.81 -8.93 -3.93
CA LEU A 26 7.73 -7.97 -4.13
C LEU A 26 8.04 -6.90 -5.19
N SER A 27 9.33 -6.58 -5.38
CA SER A 27 9.76 -5.59 -6.36
C SER A 27 10.06 -6.14 -7.75
N GLY A 28 10.26 -7.45 -7.87
CA GLY A 28 10.75 -8.08 -9.09
C GLY A 28 12.16 -7.60 -9.44
N VAL A 29 13.02 -7.47 -8.42
CA VAL A 29 14.42 -7.05 -8.52
C VAL A 29 15.30 -8.19 -8.03
N GLU A 30 16.42 -8.42 -8.70
CA GLU A 30 17.39 -9.43 -8.26
C GLU A 30 18.01 -9.03 -6.91
N PRO A 31 18.19 -9.96 -5.95
CA PRO A 31 18.76 -9.64 -4.64
C PRO A 31 20.12 -8.91 -4.71
N GLN A 32 20.93 -9.22 -5.73
CA GLN A 32 22.24 -8.60 -5.95
C GLN A 32 22.14 -7.11 -6.28
N GLU A 33 21.11 -6.69 -7.02
CA GLU A 33 20.85 -5.29 -7.32
C GLU A 33 20.46 -4.51 -6.05
N LEU A 34 19.70 -5.15 -5.14
CA LEU A 34 19.38 -4.55 -3.84
C LEU A 34 20.62 -4.38 -2.97
N VAL A 35 21.50 -5.39 -2.91
CA VAL A 35 22.74 -5.33 -2.12
C VAL A 35 23.65 -4.19 -2.58
N ALA A 36 23.72 -3.93 -3.89
CA ALA A 36 24.47 -2.79 -4.44
C ALA A 36 23.93 -1.43 -3.96
N GLN A 37 22.67 -1.36 -3.53
CA GLN A 37 21.99 -0.18 -3.00
C GLN A 37 21.74 -0.27 -1.48
N SER A 38 22.46 -1.16 -0.79
CA SER A 38 22.17 -1.53 0.60
C SER A 38 22.13 -0.34 1.56
N GLU A 39 23.05 0.61 1.42
CA GLU A 39 23.05 1.81 2.27
C GLU A 39 21.76 2.65 2.11
N THR A 40 21.27 2.81 0.89
CA THR A 40 20.03 3.55 0.60
C THR A 40 18.81 2.81 1.15
N ILE A 41 18.77 1.49 0.94
CA ILE A 41 17.68 0.63 1.39
C ILE A 41 17.63 0.57 2.93
N ASP A 42 18.77 0.38 3.59
CA ASP A 42 18.85 0.34 5.05
C ASP A 42 18.42 1.66 5.69
N ARG A 43 18.83 2.80 5.11
CA ARG A 43 18.35 4.12 5.56
C ARG A 43 16.83 4.27 5.39
N ALA A 44 16.27 3.76 4.29
CA ALA A 44 14.83 3.77 4.07
C ALA A 44 14.09 2.89 5.08
N ILE A 45 14.60 1.69 5.35
CA ILE A 45 14.07 0.76 6.37
C ILE A 45 14.11 1.43 7.75
N GLN A 46 15.23 2.06 8.13
CA GLN A 46 15.34 2.76 9.41
C GLN A 46 14.41 3.97 9.51
N LEU A 47 14.25 4.74 8.42
CA LEU A 47 13.28 5.83 8.35
C LEU A 47 11.86 5.31 8.59
N MET A 48 11.47 4.22 7.92
CA MET A 48 10.15 3.63 8.07
C MET A 48 9.95 3.02 9.45
N ARG A 49 10.93 2.29 9.99
CA ARG A 49 10.90 1.78 11.37
C ARG A 49 10.74 2.91 12.38
N GLY A 50 11.49 4.01 12.23
CA GLY A 50 11.35 5.20 13.06
C GLY A 50 9.97 5.85 12.93
N PHE A 51 9.44 5.93 11.71
CA PHE A 51 8.09 6.41 11.46
C PHE A 51 7.02 5.52 12.11
N TYR A 52 7.15 4.20 12.05
CA TYR A 52 6.26 3.26 12.74
C TYR A 52 6.36 3.34 14.26
N LYS A 53 7.58 3.51 14.79
CA LYS A 53 7.82 3.60 16.23
C LYS A 53 7.32 4.91 16.85
N TYR A 54 7.56 6.05 16.19
CA TYR A 54 7.31 7.38 16.77
C TYR A 54 6.15 8.14 16.09
N GLY A 55 5.75 7.75 14.88
CA GLY A 55 4.58 8.28 14.18
C GLY A 55 3.25 7.67 14.62
N HIS A 56 3.24 6.94 15.74
CA HIS A 56 2.16 6.10 16.29
C HIS A 56 0.82 6.82 16.52
N GLU A 57 0.75 8.15 16.42
CA GLU A 57 -0.52 8.90 16.41
C GLU A 57 -1.22 8.90 15.03
N ASN A 58 -0.50 8.63 13.94
CA ASN A 58 -1.02 8.73 12.57
C ASN A 58 -1.12 7.38 11.84
N MET A 59 -0.67 6.28 12.45
CA MET A 59 -0.67 4.93 11.86
C MET A 59 -1.27 3.88 12.79
N LYS A 60 -2.31 4.27 13.53
CA LYS A 60 -3.17 3.28 14.16
C LYS A 60 -4.03 2.65 13.06
N PRO A 61 -4.44 1.37 13.23
CA PRO A 61 -5.60 0.87 12.50
C PRO A 61 -6.71 1.91 12.61
N ALA A 62 -7.42 2.16 11.52
CA ALA A 62 -8.47 3.15 11.54
C ALA A 62 -9.45 2.84 12.69
N GLY A 63 -9.82 3.88 13.43
CA GLY A 63 -10.73 3.75 14.57
C GLY A 63 -12.10 3.23 14.15
N LEU A 64 -12.97 2.98 15.14
CA LEU A 64 -14.40 2.81 14.89
C LEU A 64 -15.09 4.17 15.09
N PRO A 65 -15.88 4.66 14.13
CA PRO A 65 -16.18 4.06 12.82
C PRO A 65 -15.00 4.17 11.84
N PRO A 66 -14.90 3.25 10.85
CA PRO A 66 -13.84 3.30 9.85
C PRO A 66 -13.89 4.62 9.05
N PRO A 67 -12.78 5.01 8.39
CA PRO A 67 -12.71 6.26 7.67
C PRO A 67 -13.64 6.21 6.46
N ARG A 68 -14.20 7.35 6.07
CA ARG A 68 -15.02 7.43 4.86
C ARG A 68 -14.22 6.97 3.65
N ASN A 69 -14.88 6.23 2.75
CA ASN A 69 -14.30 5.82 1.48
C ASN A 69 -14.01 7.04 0.59
N PRO A 70 -12.75 7.38 0.32
CA PRO A 70 -12.42 8.56 -0.49
C PRO A 70 -12.42 8.28 -2.00
N TYR A 71 -12.75 7.05 -2.39
CA TYR A 71 -13.05 6.68 -3.76
C TYR A 71 -14.54 6.81 -4.07
N PHE A 72 -15.37 7.10 -3.07
CA PHE A 72 -16.79 7.36 -3.26
C PHE A 72 -17.01 8.66 -4.04
N ASP A 73 -17.70 8.54 -5.16
CA ASP A 73 -18.14 9.64 -6.02
C ASP A 73 -19.65 9.83 -5.88
N MET A 74 -20.07 10.96 -5.31
CA MET A 74 -21.50 11.25 -5.06
C MET A 74 -22.31 11.46 -6.35
N GLU A 75 -21.65 11.75 -7.47
CA GLU A 75 -22.32 11.98 -8.75
C GLU A 75 -22.63 10.68 -9.50
N LYS A 76 -22.11 9.55 -9.02
CA LYS A 76 -22.23 8.24 -9.65
C LYS A 76 -23.13 7.29 -8.86
N GLY A 77 -23.83 6.41 -9.57
CA GLY A 77 -24.50 5.28 -8.95
C GLY A 77 -23.51 4.33 -8.27
N ILE A 78 -23.98 3.46 -7.37
CA ILE A 78 -23.12 2.47 -6.69
C ILE A 78 -22.40 1.57 -7.72
N ASP A 79 -23.10 1.16 -8.77
CA ASP A 79 -22.58 0.27 -9.81
C ASP A 79 -21.59 0.97 -10.78
N GLU A 80 -21.49 2.30 -10.70
CA GLU A 80 -20.63 3.14 -11.55
C GLU A 80 -19.38 3.64 -10.80
N GLN A 81 -19.24 3.26 -9.52
CA GLN A 81 -18.07 3.60 -8.71
C GLN A 81 -16.80 2.97 -9.30
N CYS A 82 -15.64 3.58 -9.02
CA CYS A 82 -14.39 3.03 -9.52
C CYS A 82 -14.01 1.72 -8.81
N PRO A 83 -13.20 0.84 -9.42
CA PRO A 83 -12.78 -0.42 -8.79
C PRO A 83 -12.20 -0.27 -7.37
N GLU A 84 -11.44 0.80 -7.11
CA GLU A 84 -10.85 1.08 -5.81
C GLU A 84 -11.89 1.38 -4.71
N TYR A 85 -13.07 1.89 -5.08
CA TYR A 85 -14.18 2.02 -4.14
C TYR A 85 -14.54 0.66 -3.55
N PHE A 86 -14.76 -0.35 -4.40
CA PHE A 86 -15.11 -1.69 -3.96
C PHE A 86 -13.97 -2.39 -3.21
N ALA A 87 -12.72 -2.21 -3.66
CA ALA A 87 -11.56 -2.75 -2.96
C ALA A 87 -11.40 -2.13 -1.56
N PHE A 88 -11.64 -0.83 -1.41
CA PHE A 88 -11.62 -0.17 -0.12
C PHE A 88 -12.74 -0.66 0.81
N GLU A 89 -13.97 -0.78 0.31
CA GLU A 89 -15.09 -1.37 1.05
C GLU A 89 -14.80 -2.82 1.48
N ALA A 90 -14.12 -3.60 0.63
CA ALA A 90 -13.72 -4.95 0.96
C ALA A 90 -12.72 -4.96 2.14
N VAL A 91 -11.70 -4.11 2.13
CA VAL A 91 -10.71 -4.01 3.23
C VAL A 91 -11.32 -3.49 4.54
N GLN A 92 -12.38 -2.68 4.48
CA GLN A 92 -13.08 -2.22 5.67
C GLN A 92 -13.75 -3.35 6.46
N ARG A 93 -14.03 -4.48 5.83
CA ARG A 93 -14.59 -5.64 6.51
C ARG A 93 -13.53 -6.23 7.44
N ASN A 94 -13.95 -6.63 8.64
CA ASN A 94 -13.02 -7.17 9.62
C ASN A 94 -12.51 -8.56 9.19
N GLY A 95 -11.22 -8.84 9.41
CA GLY A 95 -10.65 -10.17 9.14
C GLY A 95 -10.49 -10.51 7.65
N MET A 96 -10.14 -9.53 6.83
CA MET A 96 -9.99 -9.70 5.39
C MET A 96 -8.53 -9.94 5.01
N ASP A 97 -8.24 -11.10 4.43
CA ASP A 97 -7.00 -11.38 3.72
C ASP A 97 -7.15 -11.00 2.23
N ARG A 98 -6.07 -11.15 1.45
CA ARG A 98 -6.07 -10.79 0.02
C ARG A 98 -7.13 -11.57 -0.76
N GLU A 99 -7.24 -12.88 -0.52
CA GLU A 99 -8.17 -13.76 -1.24
C GLU A 99 -9.63 -13.36 -0.96
N ARG A 100 -9.97 -13.12 0.30
CA ARG A 100 -11.31 -12.66 0.71
C ARG A 100 -11.64 -11.29 0.14
N CYS A 101 -10.67 -10.38 0.07
CA CYS A 101 -10.86 -9.08 -0.57
C CYS A 101 -11.21 -9.23 -2.05
N ILE A 102 -10.44 -10.02 -2.80
CA ILE A 102 -10.69 -10.28 -4.23
C ILE A 102 -12.06 -10.94 -4.42
N TRP A 103 -12.40 -11.95 -3.62
CA TRP A 103 -13.70 -12.60 -3.67
C TRP A 103 -14.85 -11.62 -3.40
N THR A 104 -14.69 -10.74 -2.41
CA THR A 104 -15.70 -9.73 -2.06
C THR A 104 -15.88 -8.69 -3.17
N CYS A 105 -14.79 -8.24 -3.79
CA CYS A 105 -14.84 -7.41 -5.00
C CYS A 105 -15.61 -8.09 -6.14
N GLY A 106 -15.46 -9.41 -6.30
CA GLY A 106 -16.23 -10.21 -7.24
C GLY A 106 -17.73 -10.19 -6.99
N GLN A 107 -18.16 -10.18 -5.72
CA GLN A 107 -19.58 -10.02 -5.36
C GLN A 107 -20.13 -8.64 -5.74
N PHE A 108 -19.27 -7.65 -5.94
CA PHE A 108 -19.62 -6.32 -6.41
C PHE A 108 -19.49 -6.16 -7.93
N GLY A 109 -19.25 -7.25 -8.67
CA GLY A 109 -19.21 -7.25 -10.14
C GLY A 109 -17.84 -6.96 -10.76
N LEU A 110 -16.76 -6.91 -9.96
CA LEU A 110 -15.40 -6.82 -10.49
C LEU A 110 -14.90 -8.21 -10.93
N ASP A 111 -14.24 -8.29 -12.08
CA ASP A 111 -13.45 -9.48 -12.41
C ASP A 111 -12.20 -9.57 -11.53
N SER A 112 -11.60 -10.76 -11.43
CA SER A 112 -10.46 -11.01 -10.53
C SER A 112 -9.25 -10.14 -10.85
N ALA A 113 -8.94 -9.88 -12.13
CA ALA A 113 -7.76 -9.10 -12.50
C ALA A 113 -7.95 -7.62 -12.15
N THR A 114 -9.15 -7.09 -12.38
CA THR A 114 -9.53 -5.74 -11.97
C THR A 114 -9.54 -5.61 -10.45
N ALA A 115 -10.08 -6.60 -9.73
CA ALA A 115 -10.10 -6.62 -8.27
C ALA A 115 -8.69 -6.67 -7.67
N GLU A 116 -7.78 -7.47 -8.23
CA GLU A 116 -6.38 -7.52 -7.82
C GLU A 116 -5.70 -6.17 -8.02
N THR A 117 -5.87 -5.56 -9.20
CA THR A 117 -5.30 -4.25 -9.51
C THR A 117 -5.86 -3.16 -8.58
N ALA A 118 -7.17 -3.18 -8.33
CA ALA A 118 -7.82 -2.22 -7.44
C ALA A 118 -7.37 -2.39 -5.98
N LEU A 119 -7.25 -3.63 -5.52
CA LEU A 119 -6.76 -3.96 -4.19
C LEU A 119 -5.30 -3.55 -4.05
N ASP A 120 -4.48 -3.78 -5.08
CA ASP A 120 -3.13 -3.27 -5.15
C ASP A 120 -3.12 -1.74 -5.13
N ASN A 121 -4.02 -1.03 -5.79
CA ASN A 121 -4.09 0.44 -5.69
C ASN A 121 -4.50 0.94 -4.28
N VAL A 122 -5.32 0.18 -3.55
CA VAL A 122 -5.73 0.50 -2.16
C VAL A 122 -4.63 0.16 -1.14
N ILE A 123 -3.92 -0.95 -1.34
CA ILE A 123 -2.75 -1.36 -0.55
C ILE A 123 -1.53 -0.51 -0.92
N ILE A 124 -1.43 -0.09 -2.18
CA ILE A 124 -0.34 0.66 -2.82
C ILE A 124 -0.83 2.05 -3.26
N PRO A 125 -1.11 2.95 -2.32
CA PRO A 125 -1.26 4.36 -2.64
C PRO A 125 0.13 5.00 -2.76
N TRP A 126 0.99 4.52 -3.66
CA TRP A 126 2.25 5.18 -3.99
C TRP A 126 2.20 5.79 -5.39
N ARG A 127 2.49 7.09 -5.45
CA ARG A 127 2.55 8.02 -6.60
C ARG A 127 2.06 7.46 -7.96
N GLY A 128 0.85 7.82 -8.34
CA GLY A 128 0.46 7.82 -9.76
C GLY A 128 -1.02 7.55 -10.00
N ALA A 129 -1.59 6.55 -9.33
CA ALA A 129 -2.93 6.08 -9.70
C ALA A 129 -4.06 7.02 -9.26
N ASN A 130 -4.01 7.61 -8.05
CA ASN A 130 -5.17 8.37 -7.52
C ASN A 130 -4.86 9.41 -6.43
N GLY A 131 -3.59 9.75 -6.22
CA GLY A 131 -3.16 10.49 -5.02
C GLY A 131 -3.22 9.60 -3.76
N TRP A 132 -2.62 10.05 -2.67
CA TRP A 132 -2.56 9.30 -1.41
C TRP A 132 -3.89 9.40 -0.67
N LYS A 133 -4.94 8.79 -1.23
CA LYS A 133 -6.28 8.88 -0.66
C LYS A 133 -6.40 8.00 0.59
N THR A 134 -5.90 6.77 0.57
CA THR A 134 -5.96 5.80 1.69
C THR A 134 -4.82 4.82 1.64
N TYR A 135 -4.46 4.23 2.77
CA TYR A 135 -3.44 3.17 2.85
C TYR A 135 -3.99 1.96 3.62
N ALA A 136 -4.02 0.80 2.97
CA ALA A 136 -4.21 -0.50 3.61
C ALA A 136 -2.87 -1.20 3.76
N ARG A 137 -2.63 -1.84 4.91
CA ARG A 137 -1.42 -2.64 5.15
C ARG A 137 -1.77 -4.06 5.56
N ARG A 138 -0.88 -5.01 5.29
CA ARG A 138 -0.97 -6.35 5.88
C ARG A 138 -0.50 -6.29 7.33
N ASN A 139 -1.24 -6.90 8.25
CA ASN A 139 -0.83 -7.07 9.64
C ASN A 139 -0.06 -8.39 9.83
N ALA A 140 0.49 -8.61 11.02
CA ALA A 140 1.26 -9.82 11.35
C ALA A 140 0.46 -11.13 11.16
N SER A 141 -0.86 -11.07 11.18
CA SER A 141 -1.75 -12.22 10.96
C SER A 141 -2.13 -12.41 9.49
N GLY A 142 -1.51 -11.67 8.56
CA GLY A 142 -1.79 -11.77 7.12
C GLY A 142 -3.04 -11.01 6.63
N HIS A 143 -3.74 -10.31 7.52
CA HIS A 143 -4.96 -9.58 7.18
C HIS A 143 -4.68 -8.14 6.80
N LEU A 144 -5.48 -7.58 5.90
CA LEU A 144 -5.43 -6.20 5.48
C LEU A 144 -6.17 -5.31 6.49
N VAL A 145 -5.53 -4.21 6.89
CA VAL A 145 -6.10 -3.23 7.82
C VAL A 145 -5.89 -1.82 7.28
N LEU A 146 -6.97 -1.03 7.27
CA LEU A 146 -6.89 0.39 6.95
C LEU A 146 -6.09 1.15 8.00
N GLN A 147 -5.27 2.09 7.54
CA GLN A 147 -4.55 3.02 8.40
C GLN A 147 -5.33 4.34 8.53
N ASP A 148 -5.27 4.94 9.72
CA ASP A 148 -5.99 6.19 10.05
C ASP A 148 -5.55 7.38 9.18
N LYS A 149 -4.26 7.47 8.83
CA LYS A 149 -3.75 8.52 7.94
C LYS A 149 -2.71 7.97 6.95
N PRO A 150 -2.73 8.43 5.68
CA PRO A 150 -1.65 8.14 4.75
C PRO A 150 -0.33 8.79 5.24
N PRO A 151 0.84 8.22 4.92
CA PRO A 151 2.16 8.78 5.24
C PRO A 151 2.51 10.10 4.50
N VAL A 152 1.61 11.10 4.46
CA VAL A 152 1.77 12.34 3.67
C VAL A 152 3.09 13.07 3.99
N LYS A 153 3.51 13.05 5.26
CA LYS A 153 4.78 13.67 5.70
C LYS A 153 6.02 12.97 5.15
N LEU A 154 5.92 11.72 4.71
CA LEU A 154 7.01 10.96 4.12
C LEU A 154 7.13 11.14 2.60
N LYS A 155 6.12 11.71 1.94
CA LYS A 155 6.07 11.84 0.47
C LYS A 155 7.39 12.34 -0.13
N ARG A 156 7.92 13.45 0.38
CA ARG A 156 9.18 14.06 -0.11
C ARG A 156 10.42 13.22 0.19
N HIS A 157 10.41 12.46 1.27
CA HIS A 157 11.52 11.57 1.63
C HIS A 157 11.55 10.35 0.72
N LEU A 158 10.38 9.73 0.52
CA LEU A 158 10.21 8.56 -0.34
C LEU A 158 10.47 8.89 -1.81
N GLU A 159 10.10 10.09 -2.27
CA GLU A 159 10.49 10.62 -3.60
C GLU A 159 12.01 10.70 -3.80
N LYS A 160 12.74 11.20 -2.80
CA LYS A 160 14.20 11.26 -2.84
C LYS A 160 14.84 9.87 -2.83
N LEU A 161 14.23 8.92 -2.11
CA LEU A 161 14.69 7.54 -2.06
C LEU A 161 14.59 6.90 -3.45
N ILE A 162 13.45 7.05 -4.15
CA ILE A 162 13.30 6.53 -5.52
C ILE A 162 14.33 7.14 -6.47
N GLN A 163 14.54 8.46 -6.41
CA GLN A 163 15.55 9.13 -7.22
C GLN A 163 16.97 8.60 -6.98
N SER A 164 17.24 8.03 -5.80
CA SER A 164 18.54 7.44 -5.45
C SER A 164 18.65 5.97 -5.85
N LEU A 165 17.52 5.31 -6.13
CA LEU A 165 17.43 3.89 -6.50
C LEU A 165 17.37 3.67 -8.03
N VAL A 166 16.97 4.70 -8.79
CA VAL A 166 16.90 4.71 -10.26
C VAL A 166 18.25 5.05 -10.89
#